data_AF-A0A4Q3J4X7-F1
#
_entry.id   AF-A0A4Q3J4X7-F1
#
_cell.length_a   1.000
_cell.length_b   1.000
_cell.length_c   1.000
_cell.angle_alpha   90.00
_cell.angle_beta   90.00
_cell.angle_gamma   90.00
#
_symmetry.space_group_name_H-M   'P 1'
#
loop_
_entity.id
_entity.type
_entity.pdbx_description
1 polymer ?
#
loop_
_entity_poly.entity_id
_entity_poly.type
_entity_poly.pdbx_seq_one_letter_code
_entity_poly.pdbx_strand_id
1 'polypeptide(L)'
;FYLIFLLLILALAMTIYKIGAEPYQAEVTMVVGGWNIFNLILAGCALGVVSERREGWNSRRVAVERRCEVRGADGEWVKANFVNVSSGGVAVRMPNAAGLGRGMPTTVRFAPLADIGTDELPVFIRSVNQEGKGVVFGCRYMPERGQHYRLIADLIYANSANWQLRQSARQVNIGILRGTVRFLGIALYQTGRGLGYLLRFGSGRMMGK
;
A
#
# COMPACT_ATOMS: atom_id res chain seq x y z
N PHE A 1 -18.81 12.96 -8.18
CA PHE A 1 -18.57 12.87 -6.73
C PHE A 1 -18.61 14.22 -6.02
N TYR A 2 -17.73 15.19 -6.34
CA TYR A 2 -17.75 16.52 -5.69
C TYR A 2 -19.11 17.24 -5.75
N LEU A 3 -19.82 17.19 -6.88
CA LEU A 3 -21.16 17.77 -7.02
C LEU A 3 -22.20 17.14 -6.08
N ILE A 4 -22.18 15.80 -5.94
CA ILE A 4 -23.09 15.08 -5.04
C ILE A 4 -22.79 15.46 -3.58
N PHE A 5 -21.51 15.55 -3.22
CA PHE A 5 -21.10 15.99 -1.89
C PHE A 5 -21.57 17.43 -1.58
N LEU A 6 -21.42 18.35 -2.55
CA LEU A 6 -21.89 19.73 -2.41
C LEU A 6 -23.42 19.80 -2.28
N LEU A 7 -24.15 19.00 -3.06
CA LEU A 7 -25.61 18.91 -2.97
C LEU A 7 -26.06 18.40 -1.58
N LEU A 8 -25.36 17.43 -0.99
CA LEU A 8 -25.65 16.94 0.37
C LEU A 8 -25.38 18.01 1.45
N ILE A 9 -24.34 18.84 1.27
CA ILE A 9 -24.09 20.00 2.14
C ILE A 9 -25.24 21.02 2.03
N LEU A 10 -25.69 21.35 0.81
CA LEU A 10 -26.80 22.27 0.61
C LEU A 10 -28.10 21.72 1.23
N ALA A 11 -28.37 20.43 1.06
CA ALA A 11 -29.49 19.75 1.69
C ALA A 11 -29.40 19.80 3.23
N LEU A 12 -28.20 19.67 3.79
CA LEU A 12 -27.99 19.79 5.24
C LEU A 12 -28.28 21.22 5.73
N ALA A 13 -27.80 22.22 5.01
CA ALA A 13 -28.05 23.63 5.33
C ALA A 13 -29.55 23.96 5.29
N MET A 14 -30.26 23.48 4.25
CA MET A 14 -31.71 23.61 4.15
C MET A 14 -32.45 22.92 5.29
N THR A 15 -31.97 21.75 5.73
CA THR A 15 -32.54 21.03 6.87
C THR A 15 -32.41 21.84 8.17
N ILE A 16 -31.23 22.40 8.44
CA ILE A 16 -30.97 23.24 9.62
C ILE A 16 -31.87 24.48 9.61
N TYR A 17 -31.97 25.14 8.45
CA TYR A 17 -32.87 26.28 8.26
C TYR A 17 -34.33 25.91 8.55
N LYS A 18 -34.81 24.80 7.99
CA LYS A 18 -36.19 24.36 8.15
C LYS A 18 -36.53 24.00 9.60
N ILE A 19 -35.61 23.40 10.36
CA ILE A 19 -35.82 23.10 11.79
C ILE A 19 -36.01 24.40 12.60
N GLY A 20 -35.27 25.47 12.28
CA GLY A 20 -35.40 26.76 12.95
C GLY A 20 -36.64 27.56 12.54
N ALA A 21 -37.04 27.49 11.28
CA ALA A 21 -38.18 28.22 10.74
C ALA A 21 -39.54 27.55 11.02
N GLU A 22 -39.58 26.21 11.01
CA GLU A 22 -40.82 25.42 11.10
C GLU A 22 -40.73 24.33 12.19
N PRO A 23 -40.74 24.71 13.49
CA PRO A 23 -40.55 23.76 14.59
C PRO A 23 -41.65 22.69 14.68
N TYR A 24 -42.85 22.96 14.15
CA TYR A 24 -43.96 21.99 14.15
C TYR A 24 -43.70 20.77 13.26
N GLN A 25 -42.87 20.90 12.21
CA GLN A 25 -42.46 19.77 11.34
C GLN A 25 -41.06 19.22 11.70
N ALA A 26 -40.52 19.60 12.86
CA ALA A 26 -39.16 19.26 13.24
C ALA A 26 -38.95 17.74 13.36
N GLU A 27 -39.93 16.97 13.82
CA GLU A 27 -39.82 15.51 13.97
C GLU A 27 -39.47 14.81 12.65
N VAL A 28 -40.26 15.04 11.60
CA VAL A 28 -40.03 14.47 10.26
C VAL A 28 -38.71 15.01 9.67
N THR A 29 -38.46 16.31 9.85
CA THR A 29 -37.27 16.97 9.32
C THR A 29 -35.98 16.46 9.98
N MET A 30 -36.00 16.11 11.27
CA MET A 30 -34.87 15.51 11.98
C MET A 30 -34.54 14.11 11.48
N VAL A 31 -35.55 13.28 11.20
CA VAL A 31 -35.32 11.92 10.65
C VAL A 31 -34.69 11.99 9.26
N VAL A 32 -35.24 12.83 8.37
CA VAL A 32 -34.69 13.03 7.01
C VAL A 32 -33.29 13.67 7.09
N GLY A 33 -33.10 14.64 7.98
CA GLY A 33 -31.82 15.27 8.26
C GLY A 33 -30.77 14.29 8.75
N GLY A 34 -31.15 13.37 9.64
CA GLY A 34 -30.28 12.30 10.13
C GLY A 34 -29.79 11.40 8.99
N TRP A 35 -30.68 11.01 8.06
CA TRP A 35 -30.29 10.29 6.85
C TRP A 35 -29.36 11.09 5.95
N ASN A 36 -29.59 12.40 5.80
CA ASN A 36 -28.71 13.26 5.02
C ASN A 36 -27.30 13.38 5.65
N ILE A 37 -27.21 13.48 6.98
CA ILE A 37 -25.93 13.47 7.70
C ILE A 37 -25.19 12.16 7.47
N PHE A 38 -25.89 11.01 7.55
CA PHE A 38 -25.30 9.71 7.26
C PHE A 38 -24.76 9.64 5.82
N ASN A 39 -25.54 10.10 4.84
CA ASN A 39 -25.12 10.16 3.44
C ASN A 39 -23.91 11.09 3.25
N LEU A 40 -23.85 12.20 3.96
CA LEU A 40 -22.73 13.13 3.90
C LEU A 40 -21.44 12.50 4.45
N ILE A 41 -21.53 11.73 5.54
CA ILE A 41 -20.40 10.98 6.11
C ILE A 41 -19.87 9.96 5.10
N LEU A 42 -20.76 9.18 4.47
CA LEU A 42 -20.37 8.19 3.45
C LEU A 42 -19.75 8.86 2.22
N ALA A 43 -20.34 9.95 1.73
CA ALA A 43 -19.83 10.71 0.60
C ALA A 43 -18.46 11.34 0.91
N GLY A 44 -18.26 11.80 2.14
CA GLY A 44 -16.99 12.31 2.64
C GLY A 44 -15.87 11.27 2.65
N CYS A 45 -16.16 10.04 3.07
CA CYS A 45 -15.24 8.90 2.94
C CYS A 45 -14.83 8.66 1.48
N ALA A 46 -15.80 8.69 0.56
CA ALA A 46 -15.55 8.49 -0.87
C ALA A 46 -14.68 9.61 -1.47
N LEU A 47 -14.79 10.84 -0.96
CA LEU A 47 -13.93 11.96 -1.35
C LEU A 47 -12.43 11.66 -1.09
N GLY A 48 -12.14 10.99 0.03
CA GLY A 48 -10.78 10.55 0.35
C GLY A 48 -10.21 9.51 -0.60
N VAL A 49 -11.06 8.73 -1.29
CA VAL A 49 -10.64 7.77 -2.33
C VAL A 49 -10.26 8.48 -3.62
N VAL A 50 -11.01 9.54 -3.98
CA VAL A 50 -10.70 10.36 -5.17
C VAL A 50 -9.37 11.11 -5.01
N SER A 51 -8.98 11.43 -3.77
CA SER A 51 -7.63 11.92 -3.46
C SER A 51 -6.61 10.78 -3.44
N GLU A 52 -6.29 10.23 -4.61
CA GLU A 52 -5.32 9.15 -4.75
C GLU A 52 -3.96 9.58 -4.18
N ARG A 53 -3.39 8.71 -3.33
CA ARG A 53 -2.03 8.89 -2.83
C ARG A 53 -1.08 8.42 -3.92
N ARG A 54 -0.16 9.28 -4.36
CA ARG A 54 0.88 8.91 -5.35
C ARG A 54 1.58 7.61 -4.92
N GLU A 55 1.28 6.52 -5.61
CA GLU A 55 1.89 5.23 -5.36
C GLU A 55 3.08 5.08 -6.33
N GLY A 56 4.29 5.27 -5.81
CA GLY A 56 5.51 5.28 -6.63
C GLY A 56 6.04 3.90 -7.02
N TRP A 57 5.34 2.82 -6.64
CA TRP A 57 5.83 1.45 -6.77
C TRP A 57 4.98 0.69 -7.79
N ASN A 58 5.61 0.28 -8.90
CA ASN A 58 4.95 -0.44 -10.01
C ASN A 58 4.48 -1.87 -9.63
N SER A 59 4.89 -2.39 -8.47
CA SER A 59 4.50 -3.72 -7.98
C SER A 59 4.54 -3.77 -6.46
N ARG A 60 3.51 -4.37 -5.85
CA ARG A 60 3.43 -4.55 -4.39
C ARG A 60 4.51 -5.54 -3.93
N ARG A 61 5.29 -5.14 -2.93
CA ARG A 61 6.30 -6.00 -2.31
C ARG A 61 5.71 -6.76 -1.14
N VAL A 62 6.04 -8.04 -1.05
CA VAL A 62 5.65 -8.94 0.03
C VAL A 62 6.88 -9.19 0.89
N ALA A 63 6.75 -9.02 2.21
CA ALA A 63 7.81 -9.42 3.14
C ALA A 63 7.99 -10.94 3.10
N VAL A 64 9.21 -11.39 2.89
CA VAL A 64 9.59 -12.81 2.84
C VAL A 64 10.94 -12.94 3.50
N GLU A 65 11.01 -13.71 4.58
CA GLU A 65 12.26 -14.05 5.27
C GLU A 65 12.65 -15.49 4.91
N ARG A 66 13.31 -15.65 3.77
CA ARG A 66 13.87 -16.93 3.31
C ARG A 66 15.38 -16.80 3.20
N ARG A 67 16.11 -17.86 3.58
CA ARG A 67 17.57 -17.93 3.43
C ARG A 67 17.93 -17.99 1.96
N CYS A 68 18.97 -17.26 1.58
CA CYS A 68 19.55 -17.30 0.25
C CYS A 68 21.06 -17.06 0.35
N GLU A 69 21.73 -17.20 -0.78
CA GLU A 69 23.14 -16.87 -0.93
C GLU A 69 23.28 -15.91 -2.09
N VAL A 70 24.18 -14.94 -1.97
CA VAL A 70 24.45 -13.96 -3.01
C VAL A 70 25.90 -14.11 -3.42
N ARG A 71 26.15 -14.09 -4.73
CA ARG A 71 27.49 -14.13 -5.27
C ARG A 71 28.17 -12.77 -5.09
N GLY A 72 29.21 -12.71 -4.25
CA GLY A 72 30.02 -11.52 -4.04
C GLY A 72 30.80 -11.10 -5.29
N ALA A 73 31.43 -9.92 -5.24
CA ALA A 73 32.27 -9.44 -6.35
C ALA A 73 33.48 -10.37 -6.60
N ASP A 74 33.98 -11.00 -5.54
CA ASP A 74 35.09 -11.97 -5.59
C ASP A 74 34.66 -13.35 -6.12
N GLY A 75 33.38 -13.54 -6.43
CA GLY A 75 32.81 -14.79 -6.94
C GLY A 75 32.36 -15.78 -5.85
N GLU A 76 32.71 -15.51 -4.59
CA GLU A 76 32.33 -16.29 -3.40
C GLU A 76 30.85 -16.17 -3.04
N TRP A 77 30.29 -17.24 -2.47
CA TRP A 77 28.89 -17.26 -2.02
C TRP A 77 28.76 -16.76 -0.59
N VAL A 78 27.99 -15.69 -0.40
CA VAL A 78 27.75 -15.08 0.90
C VAL A 78 26.33 -15.35 1.37
N LYS A 79 26.19 -15.90 2.58
CA LYS A 79 24.89 -16.15 3.20
C LYS A 79 24.12 -14.85 3.42
N ALA A 80 22.86 -14.88 3.04
CA ALA A 80 21.97 -13.74 3.04
C ALA A 80 20.53 -14.17 3.36
N ASN A 81 19.66 -13.19 3.54
CA ASN A 81 18.23 -13.43 3.68
C ASN A 81 17.45 -12.52 2.75
N PHE A 82 16.42 -13.04 2.12
CA PHE A 82 15.39 -12.20 1.52
C PHE A 82 14.71 -11.37 2.60
N VAL A 83 14.35 -10.13 2.24
CA VAL A 83 13.60 -9.21 3.11
C VAL A 83 12.21 -8.99 2.54
N ASN A 84 12.14 -8.65 1.25
CA ASN A 84 10.90 -8.50 0.54
C ASN A 84 11.08 -8.85 -0.94
N VAL A 85 10.00 -9.31 -1.56
CA VAL A 85 9.97 -9.83 -2.91
C VAL A 85 8.77 -9.22 -3.63
N SER A 86 8.92 -8.87 -4.90
CA SER A 86 7.79 -8.59 -5.80
C SER A 86 8.01 -9.27 -7.14
N SER A 87 7.07 -9.10 -8.06
CA SER A 87 7.23 -9.55 -9.45
C SER A 87 8.38 -8.85 -10.19
N GLY A 88 8.76 -7.64 -9.77
CA GLY A 88 9.76 -6.82 -10.47
C GLY A 88 11.17 -6.84 -9.84
N GLY A 89 11.31 -7.40 -8.64
CA GLY A 89 12.60 -7.45 -7.97
C GLY A 89 12.52 -7.98 -6.55
N VAL A 90 13.67 -8.01 -5.90
CA VAL A 90 13.86 -8.59 -4.58
C VAL A 90 14.80 -7.72 -3.74
N ALA A 91 14.55 -7.66 -2.45
CA ALA A 91 15.47 -7.08 -1.48
C ALA A 91 16.16 -8.21 -0.70
N VAL A 92 17.48 -8.12 -0.61
CA VAL A 92 18.32 -9.11 0.07
C VAL A 92 19.14 -8.40 1.15
N ARG A 93 19.13 -8.94 2.36
CA ARG A 93 19.96 -8.50 3.49
C ARG A 93 21.17 -9.40 3.59
N MET A 94 22.35 -8.78 3.55
CA MET A 94 23.65 -9.42 3.70
C MET A 94 24.35 -8.86 4.95
N PRO A 95 25.21 -9.65 5.62
CA PRO A 95 25.98 -9.18 6.77
C PRO A 95 27.05 -8.14 6.38
N ASN A 96 27.57 -8.22 5.16
CA ASN A 96 28.48 -7.23 4.59
C ASN A 96 28.17 -7.06 3.09
N ALA A 97 28.75 -6.03 2.48
CA ALA A 97 28.53 -5.77 1.06
C ALA A 97 29.23 -6.76 0.12
N ALA A 98 30.23 -7.52 0.59
CA ALA A 98 31.01 -8.47 -0.22
C ALA A 98 31.52 -7.91 -1.56
N GLY A 99 31.96 -6.64 -1.55
CA GLY A 99 32.41 -5.92 -2.75
C GLY A 99 31.29 -5.51 -3.72
N LEU A 100 30.03 -5.85 -3.44
CA LEU A 100 28.88 -5.50 -4.26
C LEU A 100 28.43 -4.06 -4.03
N GLY A 101 28.03 -3.41 -5.12
CA GLY A 101 27.58 -2.02 -5.11
C GLY A 101 26.49 -1.76 -6.15
N ARG A 102 25.99 -0.54 -6.13
CA ARG A 102 24.91 -0.12 -7.04
C ARG A 102 25.38 -0.21 -8.49
N GLY A 103 24.56 -0.81 -9.35
CA GLY A 103 24.86 -0.95 -10.77
C GLY A 103 25.61 -2.24 -11.15
N MET A 104 25.86 -3.14 -10.19
CA MET A 104 26.49 -4.43 -10.49
C MET A 104 25.44 -5.52 -10.75
N PRO A 105 25.66 -6.40 -11.75
CA PRO A 105 24.97 -7.68 -11.82
C PRO A 105 25.53 -8.64 -10.76
N THR A 106 24.67 -9.50 -10.21
CA THR A 106 25.04 -10.58 -9.30
C THR A 106 24.03 -11.72 -9.46
N THR A 107 24.33 -12.87 -8.85
CA THR A 107 23.44 -14.04 -8.83
C THR A 107 23.02 -14.32 -7.41
N VAL A 108 21.72 -14.57 -7.21
CA VAL A 108 21.18 -15.04 -5.94
C VAL A 108 20.82 -16.51 -6.08
N ARG A 109 21.26 -17.32 -5.13
CA ARG A 109 20.95 -18.75 -5.04
C ARG A 109 20.02 -19.01 -3.87
N PHE A 110 18.98 -19.82 -4.08
CA PHE A 110 18.08 -20.26 -3.02
C PHE A 110 17.45 -21.61 -3.35
N ALA A 111 17.17 -22.43 -2.34
CA ALA A 111 16.45 -23.68 -2.53
C ALA A 111 14.95 -23.39 -2.82
N PRO A 112 14.43 -23.69 -4.02
CA PRO A 112 13.00 -23.56 -4.31
C PRO A 112 12.19 -24.63 -3.57
N LEU A 113 10.88 -24.40 -3.38
CA LEU A 113 9.99 -25.44 -2.86
C LEU A 113 9.54 -26.42 -3.95
N ALA A 114 9.36 -25.91 -5.18
CA ALA A 114 9.08 -26.74 -6.35
C ALA A 114 10.37 -27.19 -7.04
N ASP A 115 10.35 -28.38 -7.65
CA ASP A 115 11.43 -28.83 -8.53
C ASP A 115 11.39 -28.06 -9.86
N ILE A 116 12.36 -27.17 -10.06
CA ILE A 116 12.47 -26.27 -11.21
C ILE A 116 13.72 -26.60 -12.05
N GLY A 117 14.66 -27.39 -11.52
CA GLY A 117 15.92 -27.74 -12.18
C GLY A 117 16.99 -26.65 -12.17
N THR A 118 16.78 -25.55 -11.44
CA THR A 118 17.79 -24.51 -11.17
C THR A 118 17.45 -23.80 -9.87
N ASP A 119 18.47 -23.33 -9.16
CA ASP A 119 18.40 -22.61 -7.90
C ASP A 119 19.03 -21.21 -7.97
N GLU A 120 19.56 -20.83 -9.14
CA GLU A 120 20.26 -19.57 -9.39
C GLU A 120 19.37 -18.57 -10.13
N LEU A 121 19.31 -17.35 -9.62
CA LEU A 121 18.52 -16.25 -10.17
C LEU A 121 19.42 -15.03 -10.40
N PRO A 122 19.70 -14.66 -11.66
CA PRO A 122 20.45 -13.45 -11.96
C PRO A 122 19.67 -12.19 -11.60
N VAL A 123 20.35 -11.23 -10.96
CA VAL A 123 19.78 -9.98 -10.51
C VAL A 123 20.73 -8.81 -10.72
N PHE A 124 20.18 -7.59 -10.75
CA PHE A 124 20.91 -6.35 -10.89
C PHE A 124 20.69 -5.43 -9.70
N ILE A 125 21.76 -4.95 -9.07
CA ILE A 125 21.66 -4.11 -7.88
C ILE A 125 21.22 -2.69 -8.26
N ARG A 126 20.03 -2.30 -7.83
CA ARG A 126 19.44 -0.97 -8.07
C ARG A 126 19.68 0.02 -6.94
N SER A 127 19.75 -0.46 -5.70
CA SER A 127 19.96 0.36 -4.51
C SER A 127 20.74 -0.41 -3.45
N VAL A 128 21.50 0.33 -2.63
CA VAL A 128 22.26 -0.20 -1.49
C VAL A 128 21.92 0.67 -0.29
N ASN A 129 21.37 0.07 0.75
CA ASN A 129 21.04 0.76 2.00
C ASN A 129 21.76 0.07 3.15
N GLN A 130 22.55 0.82 3.91
CA GLN A 130 23.17 0.34 5.16
C GLN A 130 22.07 0.26 6.24
N GLU A 131 21.96 -0.88 6.91
CA GLU A 131 20.96 -1.10 7.96
C GLU A 131 21.62 -1.80 9.17
N GLY A 132 21.98 -1.00 10.19
CA GLY A 132 22.63 -1.48 11.40
C GLY A 132 23.98 -2.14 11.11
N LYS A 133 24.08 -3.44 11.39
CA LYS A 133 25.30 -4.26 11.15
C LYS A 133 25.30 -4.98 9.79
N GLY A 134 24.32 -4.70 8.91
CA GLY A 134 24.21 -5.34 7.61
C GLY A 134 23.90 -4.35 6.50
N VAL A 135 23.82 -4.87 5.29
CA VAL A 135 23.51 -4.11 4.07
C VAL A 135 22.31 -4.73 3.39
N VAL A 136 21.34 -3.90 3.01
CA VAL A 136 20.18 -4.31 2.23
C VAL A 136 20.37 -3.85 0.79
N PHE A 137 20.44 -4.84 -0.10
CA PHE A 137 20.49 -4.64 -1.53
C PHE A 137 19.08 -4.72 -2.11
N GLY A 138 18.68 -3.68 -2.84
CA GLY A 138 17.49 -3.70 -3.68
C GLY A 138 17.87 -4.14 -5.08
N CYS A 139 17.42 -5.31 -5.48
CA CYS A 139 17.79 -5.95 -6.73
C CYS A 139 16.60 -6.04 -7.70
N ARG A 140 16.87 -5.94 -8.99
CA ARG A 140 15.92 -6.19 -10.09
C ARG A 140 16.26 -7.54 -10.72
N TYR A 141 15.27 -8.35 -11.06
CA TYR A 141 15.53 -9.62 -11.76
C TYR A 141 16.09 -9.40 -13.17
N MET A 142 17.00 -10.27 -13.58
CA MET A 142 17.51 -10.37 -14.95
C MET A 142 17.27 -11.80 -15.49
N PRO A 143 16.01 -12.19 -15.74
CA PRO A 143 15.72 -13.54 -16.20
C PRO A 143 16.20 -13.75 -17.64
N GLU A 144 17.17 -14.64 -17.84
CA GLU A 144 17.65 -15.06 -19.16
C GLU A 144 16.95 -16.31 -19.69
N ARG A 145 16.38 -17.15 -18.80
CA ARG A 145 15.77 -18.44 -19.15
C ARG A 145 14.34 -18.55 -18.61
N GLY A 146 13.50 -19.38 -19.25
CA GLY A 146 12.13 -19.66 -18.80
C GLY A 146 12.05 -20.17 -17.35
N GLN A 147 13.05 -20.93 -16.91
CA GLN A 147 13.14 -21.46 -15.55
C GLN A 147 13.27 -20.34 -14.49
N HIS A 148 13.91 -19.21 -14.81
CA HIS A 148 14.05 -18.09 -13.88
C HIS A 148 12.68 -17.48 -13.52
N TYR A 149 11.72 -17.46 -14.46
CA TYR A 149 10.35 -17.03 -14.16
C TYR A 149 9.63 -17.98 -13.19
N ARG A 150 9.90 -19.29 -13.30
CA ARG A 150 9.38 -20.28 -12.35
C ARG A 150 10.00 -20.09 -10.96
N LEU A 151 11.29 -19.77 -10.87
CA LEU A 151 11.96 -19.42 -9.60
C LEU A 151 11.36 -18.17 -8.96
N ILE A 152 11.09 -17.13 -9.74
CA ILE A 152 10.42 -15.91 -9.24
C ILE A 152 9.02 -16.25 -8.70
N ALA A 153 8.28 -17.10 -9.42
CA ALA A 153 6.95 -17.54 -8.98
C ALA A 153 7.02 -18.37 -7.68
N ASP A 154 7.97 -19.30 -7.55
CA ASP A 154 8.20 -20.06 -6.31
C ASP A 154 8.50 -19.12 -5.14
N LEU A 155 9.40 -18.16 -5.36
CA LEU A 155 9.81 -17.23 -4.32
C LEU A 155 8.65 -16.39 -3.78
N ILE A 156 7.72 -15.98 -4.64
CA ILE A 156 6.57 -15.13 -4.27
C ILE A 156 5.39 -15.95 -3.73
N TYR A 157 5.08 -17.09 -4.36
CA TYR A 157 3.78 -17.75 -4.19
C TYR A 157 3.84 -19.11 -3.51
N ALA A 158 4.99 -19.80 -3.46
CA ALA A 158 5.03 -21.19 -3.00
C ALA A 158 4.67 -21.38 -1.52
N ASN A 159 4.87 -20.37 -0.68
CA ASN A 159 4.51 -20.45 0.74
C ASN A 159 3.09 -19.90 1.00
N SER A 160 2.11 -20.80 1.09
CA SER A 160 0.72 -20.50 1.44
C SER A 160 0.54 -20.00 2.88
N ALA A 161 1.39 -20.43 3.82
CA ALA A 161 1.34 -20.02 5.23
C ALA A 161 1.58 -18.51 5.39
N ASN A 162 2.44 -17.91 4.56
CA ASN A 162 2.67 -16.46 4.55
C ASN A 162 1.41 -15.67 4.15
N TRP A 163 0.51 -16.27 3.36
CA TRP A 163 -0.77 -15.66 2.99
C TRP A 163 -1.80 -15.83 4.11
N GLN A 164 -1.83 -17.01 4.73
CA GLN A 164 -2.70 -17.30 5.88
C GLN A 164 -2.39 -16.40 7.08
N LEU A 165 -1.11 -16.25 7.45
CA LEU A 165 -0.67 -15.35 8.53
C LEU A 165 -1.07 -13.90 8.28
N ARG A 166 -0.98 -13.43 7.02
CA ARG A 166 -1.40 -12.08 6.66
C ARG A 166 -2.91 -11.90 6.69
N GLN A 167 -3.66 -12.94 6.32
CA GLN A 167 -5.11 -12.91 6.39
C GLN A 167 -5.59 -12.93 7.85
N SER A 168 -5.03 -13.80 8.69
CA SER A 168 -5.38 -13.89 10.10
C SER A 168 -4.98 -12.63 10.87
N ALA A 169 -3.83 -12.02 10.56
CA ALA A 169 -3.42 -10.74 11.15
C ALA A 169 -4.42 -9.59 10.87
N ARG A 170 -5.26 -9.71 9.83
CA ARG A 170 -6.32 -8.74 9.52
C ARG A 170 -7.66 -9.08 10.17
N GLN A 171 -7.84 -10.30 10.65
CA GLN A 171 -9.05 -10.76 11.35
C GLN A 171 -9.04 -10.27 12.80
N VAL A 172 -9.00 -8.95 12.97
CA VAL A 172 -9.11 -8.32 14.28
C VAL A 172 -10.58 -8.05 14.56
N ASN A 173 -11.09 -8.58 15.68
CA ASN A 173 -12.45 -8.29 16.11
C ASN A 173 -12.51 -6.86 16.67
N ILE A 174 -12.89 -5.92 15.80
CA ILE A 174 -13.19 -4.55 16.21
C ILE A 174 -14.67 -4.52 16.59
N GLY A 175 -14.95 -4.56 17.90
CA GLY A 175 -16.33 -4.52 18.40
C GLY A 175 -17.12 -3.34 17.80
N ILE A 176 -18.44 -3.51 17.64
CA ILE A 176 -19.32 -2.63 16.84
C ILE A 176 -19.16 -1.16 17.23
N LEU A 177 -19.25 -0.81 18.51
CA LEU A 177 -19.14 0.58 18.99
C LEU A 177 -17.77 1.20 18.64
N ARG A 178 -16.68 0.46 18.87
CA ARG A 178 -15.32 0.93 18.55
C ARG A 178 -15.11 1.05 17.04
N GLY A 179 -15.70 0.15 16.26
CA GLY A 179 -15.73 0.20 14.81
C GLY A 179 -16.43 1.46 14.29
N THR A 180 -17.61 1.77 14.82
CA THR A 180 -18.40 2.96 14.44
C THR A 180 -17.65 4.25 14.77
N VAL A 181 -17.12 4.41 15.98
CA VAL A 181 -16.34 5.61 16.36
C VAL A 181 -15.10 5.76 15.48
N ARG A 182 -14.37 4.67 15.23
CA ARG A 182 -13.19 4.68 14.34
C ARG A 182 -13.57 5.06 12.91
N PHE A 183 -14.68 4.54 12.41
CA PHE A 183 -15.20 4.85 11.08
C PHE A 183 -15.56 6.33 10.96
N LEU A 184 -16.28 6.89 11.93
CA LEU A 184 -16.62 8.31 11.97
C LEU A 184 -15.36 9.21 11.97
N GLY A 185 -14.34 8.83 12.76
CA GLY A 185 -13.06 9.55 12.77
C GLY A 185 -12.33 9.50 11.41
N ILE A 186 -12.32 8.34 10.76
CA ILE A 186 -11.76 8.18 9.41
C ILE A 186 -12.54 9.02 8.40
N ALA A 187 -13.88 9.02 8.47
CA ALA A 187 -14.74 9.78 7.58
C ALA A 187 -14.46 11.28 7.66
N LEU A 188 -14.38 11.82 8.87
CA LEU A 188 -14.09 13.24 9.08
C LEU A 188 -12.70 13.62 8.54
N TYR A 189 -11.68 12.82 8.84
CA TYR A 189 -10.31 13.06 8.37
C TYR A 189 -10.19 13.02 6.84
N GLN A 190 -10.81 12.02 6.21
CA GLN A 190 -10.77 11.84 4.76
C GLN A 190 -11.57 12.91 4.02
N THR A 191 -12.68 13.36 4.59
CA THR A 191 -13.45 14.50 4.08
C THR A 191 -12.60 15.77 4.06
N GLY A 192 -11.92 16.08 5.17
CA GLY A 192 -11.03 17.23 5.26
C GLY A 192 -9.88 17.19 4.25
N ARG A 193 -9.24 16.01 4.08
CA ARG A 193 -8.20 15.81 3.08
C ARG A 193 -8.72 15.99 1.65
N GLY A 194 -9.85 15.38 1.31
CA GLY A 194 -10.45 15.49 -0.02
C GLY A 194 -10.83 16.93 -0.38
N LEU A 195 -11.32 17.70 0.59
CA LEU A 195 -11.64 19.12 0.44
C LEU A 195 -10.38 19.98 0.29
N GLY A 196 -9.31 19.66 1.03
CA GLY A 196 -8.01 20.32 0.91
C GLY A 196 -7.38 20.18 -0.48
N TYR A 197 -7.52 19.02 -1.12
CA TYR A 197 -7.08 18.84 -2.52
C TYR A 197 -7.91 19.65 -3.50
N LEU A 198 -9.24 19.73 -3.32
CA LEU A 198 -10.12 20.55 -4.17
C LEU A 198 -9.70 22.03 -4.13
N LEU A 199 -9.44 22.57 -2.93
CA LEU A 199 -8.99 23.95 -2.75
C LEU A 199 -7.60 24.21 -3.36
N ARG A 200 -6.68 23.25 -3.24
CA ARG A 200 -5.33 23.34 -3.81
C ARG A 200 -5.31 23.25 -5.33
N PHE A 201 -6.18 22.42 -5.93
CA PHE A 201 -6.37 22.36 -7.38
C PHE A 201 -7.01 23.64 -7.95
N GLY A 202 -7.91 24.28 -7.20
CA GLY A 202 -8.48 25.59 -7.58
C GLY A 202 -7.45 26.72 -7.56
N SER A 203 -6.57 26.75 -6.55
CA SER A 203 -5.50 27.75 -6.42
C SER A 203 -4.36 27.56 -7.43
N GLY A 204 -3.98 26.32 -7.75
CA GLY A 204 -2.92 26.03 -8.73
C GLY A 204 -3.26 26.43 -10.18
N ARG A 205 -4.55 26.54 -10.54
CA ARG A 205 -5.00 27.07 -11.84
C ARG A 205 -5.02 28.60 -11.91
N MET A 206 -5.07 29.31 -10.77
CA MET A 206 -5.05 30.77 -10.74
C MET A 206 -3.64 31.37 -10.78
N MET A 207 -2.61 30.62 -10.40
CA MET A 207 -1.22 31.08 -10.40
C MET A 207 -0.43 30.69 -11.67
N GLY A 208 -1.11 30.12 -12.67
CA GLY A 208 -0.56 29.75 -13.96
C GLY A 208 -1.16 30.60 -15.08
N LYS A 209 -0.93 31.91 -15.01
CA LYS A 209 -1.07 32.86 -16.13
C LYS A 209 0.10 33.83 -16.10
#